data_AF-A0A410DWL9-F1
#
_entry.id   AF-A0A410DWL9-F1
#
_cell.length_a   1.000
_cell.length_b   1.000
_cell.length_c   1.000
_cell.angle_alpha   90.00
_cell.angle_beta   90.00
_cell.angle_gamma   90.00
#
_symmetry.space_group_name_H-M   'P 1'
#
loop_
_entity.id
_entity.type
_entity.pdbx_description
1 polymer ?
#
loop_
_entity_poly.entity_id
_entity_poly.type
_entity_poly.pdbx_seq_one_letter_code
_entity_poly.pdbx_strand_id
1 'polypeptide(L)'
;MEGLDFNQLKLLINKHKAINVKHAIEKSLASKKCSLSYISGILRNWEKEGYPSDEEKLKEPKVPNQAGKLLKFGDYPQRQYDYDELEEKLLGWYS
;
A
#
# COMPACT_ATOMS: atom_id res chain seq x y z
N MET A 1 27.17 1.23 -0.38
CA MET A 1 26.32 0.26 -1.10
C MET A 1 25.73 -0.67 -0.05
N GLU A 2 24.43 -0.57 0.23
CA GLU A 2 23.74 -1.60 1.03
C GLU A 2 23.62 -2.86 0.16
N GLY A 3 24.71 -3.63 0.14
CA GLY A 3 24.72 -4.96 -0.45
C GLY A 3 23.74 -5.87 0.30
N LEU A 4 23.30 -6.92 -0.38
CA LEU A 4 22.41 -7.92 0.18
C LEU A 4 23.09 -8.59 1.39
N ASP A 5 22.63 -8.33 2.62
CA ASP A 5 23.18 -8.99 3.81
C ASP A 5 22.76 -10.46 3.86
N PHE A 6 23.75 -11.34 3.71
CA PHE A 6 23.58 -12.79 3.72
C PHE A 6 22.91 -13.29 5.01
N ASN A 7 23.22 -12.68 6.16
CA ASN A 7 22.66 -13.09 7.44
C ASN A 7 21.15 -12.80 7.52
N GLN A 8 20.73 -11.63 7.06
CA GLN A 8 19.32 -11.29 6.93
C GLN A 8 18.59 -12.23 5.98
N LEU A 9 19.20 -12.58 4.83
CA LEU A 9 18.60 -13.52 3.90
C LEU A 9 18.42 -14.91 4.53
N LYS A 10 19.42 -15.40 5.26
CA LYS A 10 19.35 -16.68 5.99
C LYS A 10 18.23 -16.67 7.04
N LEU A 11 18.06 -15.57 7.76
CA LEU A 11 16.97 -15.40 8.72
C LEU A 11 15.59 -15.47 8.04
N LEU A 12 15.44 -14.80 6.89
CA LEU A 12 14.19 -14.82 6.12
C LEU A 12 13.85 -16.21 5.60
N ILE A 13 14.84 -16.97 5.13
CA ILE A 13 14.66 -18.36 4.66
C ILE A 13 14.14 -19.24 5.79
N ASN A 14 14.71 -19.10 6.99
CA ASN A 14 14.26 -19.86 8.16
C ASN A 14 12.83 -19.49 8.59
N LYS A 15 12.45 -18.20 8.49
CA LYS A 15 11.13 -17.72 8.91
C LYS A 15 10.03 -18.06 7.90
N HIS A 16 10.25 -17.77 6.61
CA HIS A 16 9.20 -17.80 5.59
C HIS A 16 9.27 -19.01 4.65
N LYS A 17 10.23 -19.93 4.82
CA LYS A 17 10.59 -21.02 3.90
C LYS A 17 11.27 -20.53 2.62
N ALA A 18 12.23 -21.31 2.12
CA ALA A 18 13.05 -20.96 0.96
C ALA A 18 12.24 -20.69 -0.32
N ILE A 19 11.14 -21.44 -0.53
CA ILE A 19 10.27 -21.31 -1.71
C ILE A 19 9.64 -19.91 -1.76
N ASN A 20 9.08 -19.44 -0.65
CA ASN A 20 8.46 -18.13 -0.57
C ASN A 20 9.48 -17.00 -0.70
N VAL A 21 10.68 -17.17 -0.13
CA VAL A 21 11.76 -16.18 -0.27
C VAL A 21 12.22 -16.07 -1.73
N LYS A 22 12.37 -17.20 -2.44
CA LYS A 22 12.67 -17.22 -3.87
C LYS A 22 11.62 -16.44 -4.66
N HIS A 23 10.33 -16.65 -4.38
CA HIS A 23 9.25 -15.93 -5.06
C HIS A 23 9.23 -14.43 -4.75
N ALA A 24 9.53 -14.03 -3.51
CA ALA A 24 9.65 -12.62 -3.15
C ALA A 24 10.81 -11.95 -3.91
N ILE A 25 11.92 -12.66 -4.11
CA ILE A 25 13.07 -12.19 -4.92
C ILE A 25 12.67 -12.05 -6.39
N GLU A 26 12.00 -13.03 -6.98
CA GLU A 26 11.50 -12.98 -8.36
C GLU A 26 10.58 -11.75 -8.58
N LYS A 27 9.65 -11.52 -7.64
CA LYS A 27 8.74 -10.36 -7.67
C LYS A 27 9.47 -9.02 -7.52
N SER A 28 10.51 -9.01 -6.70
CA SER A 28 11.39 -7.86 -6.48
C SER A 28 12.24 -7.53 -7.72
N LEU A 29 12.77 -8.54 -8.41
CA LEU A 29 13.48 -8.43 -9.68
C LEU A 29 12.58 -7.85 -10.77
N ALA A 30 11.36 -8.36 -10.92
CA ALA A 30 10.38 -7.84 -11.87
C ALA A 30 10.05 -6.36 -11.62
N SER A 31 10.07 -5.94 -10.34
CA SER A 31 9.82 -4.55 -9.93
C SER A 31 11.05 -3.64 -10.01
N LYS A 32 12.23 -4.14 -10.44
CA LYS A 32 13.54 -3.46 -10.39
C LYS A 32 13.92 -2.93 -9.00
N LYS A 33 13.35 -3.49 -7.93
CA LYS A 33 13.56 -3.08 -6.52
C LYS A 33 14.19 -4.22 -5.73
N CYS A 34 15.48 -4.49 -5.98
CA CYS A 34 16.23 -5.59 -5.35
C CYS A 34 16.85 -5.23 -4.00
N SER A 35 16.07 -4.69 -3.07
CA SER A 35 16.51 -4.48 -1.69
C SER A 35 15.89 -5.51 -0.75
N LEU A 36 16.67 -5.95 0.26
CA LEU A 36 16.18 -6.82 1.33
C LEU A 36 15.00 -6.21 2.07
N SER A 37 14.98 -4.89 2.24
CA SER A 37 13.84 -4.16 2.81
C SER A 37 12.56 -4.41 2.01
N TYR A 38 12.63 -4.32 0.68
CA TYR A 38 11.48 -4.59 -0.19
C TYR A 38 11.03 -6.05 -0.14
N ILE A 39 11.98 -7.00 -0.21
CA ILE A 39 11.70 -8.44 -0.09
C ILE A 39 11.03 -8.75 1.26
N SER A 40 11.54 -8.16 2.36
CA SER A 40 10.96 -8.34 3.70
C SER A 40 9.54 -7.78 3.79
N GLY A 41 9.25 -6.66 3.10
CA GLY A 41 7.91 -6.09 3.00
C GLY A 41 6.93 -7.02 2.28
N ILE A 42 7.35 -7.62 1.16
CA ILE A 42 6.54 -8.61 0.44
C ILE A 42 6.22 -9.81 1.34
N LEU A 43 7.25 -10.36 2.00
CA LEU A 43 7.08 -11.52 2.88
C LEU A 43 6.18 -11.22 4.09
N ARG A 44 6.28 -10.03 4.68
CA ARG A 44 5.37 -9.58 5.76
C ARG A 44 3.93 -9.41 5.27
N ASN A 45 3.72 -9.02 4.02
CA ASN A 45 2.39 -8.94 3.45
C ASN A 45 1.79 -10.34 3.26
N TRP A 46 2.56 -11.28 2.72
CA TRP A 46 2.16 -12.68 2.58
C TRP A 46 1.96 -13.39 3.91
N GLU A 47 2.71 -13.04 4.95
CA GLU A 47 2.48 -13.54 6.30
C GLU A 47 1.09 -13.16 6.85
N LYS A 48 0.53 -12.02 6.40
CA LYS A 48 -0.80 -11.55 6.79
C LYS A 48 -1.92 -12.06 5.89
N GLU A 49 -1.71 -12.03 4.58
CA GLU A 49 -2.74 -12.37 3.58
C GLU A 49 -2.78 -13.85 3.23
N GLY A 50 -1.71 -14.59 3.51
CA GLY A 50 -1.48 -15.94 3.02
C GLY A 50 -0.39 -15.96 1.93
N TYR A 51 0.39 -17.05 1.91
CA TYR A 51 1.42 -17.23 0.90
C TYR A 51 0.80 -17.65 -0.44
N PRO A 52 1.28 -17.13 -1.57
CA PRO A 52 0.78 -17.52 -2.87
C PRO A 52 1.07 -19.00 -3.15
N SER A 53 0.05 -19.73 -3.60
CA SER A 53 0.21 -21.12 -4.07
C SER A 53 0.85 -21.12 -5.47
N ASP A 54 1.51 -22.22 -5.85
CA ASP A 54 2.14 -22.38 -7.15
C ASP A 54 1.15 -22.19 -8.33
N GLU A 55 -0.15 -22.36 -8.08
CA GLU A 55 -1.23 -22.19 -9.06
C GLU A 55 -1.63 -20.73 -9.29
N GLU A 56 -1.36 -19.83 -8.34
CA GLU A 56 -1.70 -18.41 -8.47
C GLU A 56 -0.72 -17.63 -9.36
N LYS A 57 0.37 -18.28 -9.80
CA LYS A 57 1.43 -17.75 -10.67
C LYS A 57 0.94 -17.27 -12.04
N LEU A 58 -0.22 -17.74 -12.48
CA LEU A 58 -0.81 -17.41 -13.79
C LEU A 58 -1.76 -16.22 -13.75
N LYS A 59 -2.10 -15.70 -12.56
CA LYS A 59 -2.95 -14.51 -12.49
C LYS A 59 -2.08 -13.28 -12.65
N GLU A 60 -2.25 -12.64 -13.81
CA GLU A 60 -1.81 -11.28 -14.10
C GLU A 60 -1.99 -10.37 -12.89
N PRO A 61 -1.16 -9.32 -12.73
CA PRO A 61 -1.25 -8.42 -11.59
C PRO A 61 -2.70 -7.98 -11.46
N LYS A 62 -3.37 -8.47 -10.41
CA LYS A 62 -4.64 -7.89 -10.01
C LYS A 62 -4.30 -6.44 -9.74
N VAL A 63 -4.70 -5.55 -10.66
CA VAL A 63 -4.84 -4.13 -10.40
C VAL A 63 -5.47 -4.08 -9.01
N PRO A 64 -4.85 -3.41 -8.02
CA PRO A 64 -5.46 -3.36 -6.71
C PRO A 64 -6.82 -2.71 -6.92
N ASN A 65 -7.87 -3.54 -6.94
CA ASN A 65 -9.20 -3.06 -6.67
C ASN A 65 -9.05 -2.50 -5.27
N GLN A 66 -8.91 -1.18 -5.19
CA GLN A 66 -8.97 -0.45 -3.95
C GLN A 66 -10.40 -0.59 -3.42
N ALA A 67 -10.76 -1.80 -2.99
CA ALA A 67 -11.74 -2.04 -1.95
C ALA A 67 -11.09 -1.81 -0.58
N GLY A 68 -9.99 -1.04 -0.53
CA GLY A 68 -9.61 -0.34 0.68
C GLY A 68 -10.79 0.51 1.07
N LYS A 69 -11.25 0.36 2.31
CA LYS A 69 -12.16 1.28 2.99
C LYS A 69 -12.05 2.67 2.34
N LEU A 70 -13.10 3.11 1.64
CA LEU A 70 -13.18 4.49 1.21
C LEU A 70 -12.86 5.32 2.44
N LEU A 71 -11.73 6.02 2.41
CA LEU A 71 -11.47 7.04 3.41
C LEU A 71 -12.65 8.00 3.29
N LYS A 72 -13.38 8.25 4.38
CA LYS A 72 -14.51 9.20 4.43
C LYS A 72 -14.06 10.66 4.29
N PHE A 73 -13.05 10.90 3.47
CA PHE A 73 -12.42 12.19 3.26
C PHE A 73 -13.23 13.11 2.33
N GLY A 74 -14.37 12.63 1.80
CA GLY A 74 -15.22 13.38 0.88
C GLY A 74 -16.73 13.38 1.19
N ASP A 75 -17.19 12.70 2.26
CA ASP A 75 -18.63 12.58 2.56
C ASP A 75 -19.15 13.76 3.42
N TYR A 76 -18.71 14.98 3.11
CA TYR A 76 -19.24 16.18 3.77
C TYR A 76 -20.24 16.86 2.85
N PRO A 77 -21.44 17.23 3.33
CA PRO A 77 -22.36 18.02 2.53
C PRO A 77 -21.67 19.34 2.15
N GLN A 78 -21.86 19.76 0.90
CA GLN A 78 -21.42 21.07 0.46
C GLN A 78 -22.08 22.12 1.36
N ARG A 79 -21.28 23.04 1.93
CA ARG A 79 -21.80 24.12 2.74
C ARG A 79 -22.77 24.94 1.89
N GLN A 80 -24.03 25.00 2.31
CA GLN A 80 -24.98 25.96 1.77
C GLN A 80 -24.70 27.28 2.45
N TYR A 81 -24.47 28.31 1.64
CA TYR A 81 -24.29 29.67 2.12
C TYR A 81 -25.58 30.43 1.87
N ASP A 82 -26.04 31.15 2.87
CA ASP A 82 -26.98 32.23 2.68
C ASP A 82 -26.20 33.45 2.19
N TYR A 83 -26.41 33.81 0.92
CA TYR A 83 -25.67 34.90 0.28
C TYR A 83 -26.03 36.25 0.89
N ASP A 84 -27.27 36.42 1.36
CA ASP A 84 -27.75 37.66 1.96
C ASP A 84 -27.01 37.90 3.29
N GLU A 85 -26.90 36.87 4.13
CA GLU A 85 -26.14 36.93 5.40
C GLU A 85 -24.63 37.14 5.18
N LEU A 86 -24.06 36.52 4.15
CA LEU A 86 -22.64 36.71 3.80
C LEU A 86 -22.37 38.14 3.32
N GLU A 87 -23.27 38.68 2.50
CA GLU A 87 -23.19 40.05 2.02
C GLU A 87 -23.28 41.05 3.17
N GLU A 88 -24.20 40.85 4.11
CA GLU A 88 -24.31 41.67 5.32
C GLU A 88 -23.03 41.64 6.18
N LYS A 89 -22.46 40.45 6.40
CA LYS A 89 -21.22 40.28 7.18
C LYS A 89 -19.99 40.86 6.49
N LEU A 90 -19.93 40.77 5.16
CA LEU A 90 -18.79 41.22 4.38
C LEU A 90 -18.80 42.74 4.18
N LEU A 91 -19.99 43.31 3.94
CA LEU A 91 -20.15 44.74 3.69
C LEU A 91 -20.29 45.54 4.99
N GLY A 92 -20.68 44.91 6.10
CA GLY A 92 -20.76 45.55 7.42
C GLY A 92 -21.95 46.49 7.61
N TRP A 93 -23.11 46.23 6.97
CA TRP A 93 -24.27 47.14 7.00
C TRP A 93 -25.23 46.90 8.17
N TYR A 94 -24.68 46.54 9.32
CA TYR A 94 -25.27 46.87 10.62
C TYR A 94 -24.33 47.87 11.30
N SER A 95 -24.86 49.09 11.53
CA SER A 95 -24.21 50.26 12.11
C SER A 95 -23.51 50.01 13.45
#